data_AF-X1U399-F1
#
_entry.id   AF-X1U399-F1
#
_cell.length_a   1.000
_cell.length_b   1.000
_cell.length_c   1.000
_cell.angle_alpha   90.00
_cell.angle_beta   90.00
_cell.angle_gamma   90.00
#
_symmetry.space_group_name_H-M   'P 1'
#
loop_
_entity.id
_entity.type
_entity.pdbx_description
1 polymer ?
#
loop_
_entity_poly.entity_id
_entity_poly.type
_entity_poly.pdbx_seq_one_letter_code
_entity_poly.pdbx_strand_id
1 'polypeptide(L)'
;MKRFYETIENEKFDTKVLSDLEYKFLKKIMKYYSEKPDWNVFSNYWLKGGQKIWGRTPKREVVDLPIFRICQDLEVRLGIEQGKTRLPDYRDELVALIDKEFESHYKFCKKVGIAQDTLSRILNKRREPSLRLLQIILDALGYKISFQKKQLR
;
A
#
# COMPACT_ATOMS: atom_id res chain seq x y z
N MET A 1 -16.76 -13.68 -8.83
CA MET A 1 -15.55 -12.96 -8.35
C MET A 1 -14.40 -13.35 -9.28
N LYS A 2 -13.57 -12.41 -9.70
CA LYS A 2 -12.39 -12.74 -10.54
C LYS A 2 -11.44 -13.63 -9.74
N ARG A 3 -10.66 -14.48 -10.44
CA ARG A 3 -9.69 -15.39 -9.81
C ARG A 3 -8.63 -14.62 -8.99
N PHE A 4 -8.24 -13.45 -9.46
CA PHE A 4 -7.29 -12.58 -8.80
C PHE A 4 -7.96 -11.29 -8.34
N TYR A 5 -7.59 -10.85 -7.14
CA TYR A 5 -7.85 -9.51 -6.63
C TYR A 5 -6.62 -8.64 -6.91
N GLU A 6 -6.82 -7.38 -7.30
CA GLU A 6 -5.74 -6.42 -7.56
C GLU A 6 -5.95 -5.16 -6.71
N THR A 7 -4.96 -4.83 -5.89
CA THR A 7 -4.99 -3.65 -5.00
C THR A 7 -4.79 -2.36 -5.78
N ILE A 8 -4.96 -1.22 -5.10
CA ILE A 8 -4.68 0.11 -5.66
C ILE A 8 -3.18 0.32 -5.93
N GLU A 9 -2.34 -0.44 -5.24
CA GLU A 9 -0.88 -0.49 -5.39
C GLU A 9 -0.43 -1.56 -6.41
N ASN A 10 -1.39 -2.20 -7.11
CA ASN A 10 -1.17 -3.25 -8.11
C ASN A 10 -0.63 -4.58 -7.55
N GLU A 11 -0.73 -4.81 -6.24
CA GLU A 11 -0.50 -6.14 -5.66
C GLU A 11 -1.60 -7.10 -6.12
N LYS A 12 -1.23 -8.36 -6.39
CA LYS A 12 -2.17 -9.38 -6.88
C LYS A 12 -2.29 -10.52 -5.89
N PHE A 13 -3.52 -10.82 -5.49
CA PHE A 13 -3.84 -11.93 -4.59
C PHE A 13 -4.70 -12.97 -5.31
N ASP A 14 -4.27 -14.24 -5.31
CA ASP A 14 -5.10 -15.34 -5.80
C ASP A 14 -6.19 -15.66 -4.76
N THR A 15 -7.43 -15.40 -5.13
CA THR A 15 -8.59 -15.59 -4.24
C THR A 15 -8.92 -17.07 -4.01
N LYS A 16 -8.30 -18.00 -4.77
CA LYS A 16 -8.42 -19.45 -4.55
C LYS A 16 -7.62 -19.97 -3.36
N VAL A 17 -6.62 -19.21 -2.90
CA VAL A 17 -5.80 -19.59 -1.74
C VAL A 17 -6.54 -19.34 -0.42
N LEU A 18 -7.59 -18.52 -0.46
CA LEU A 18 -8.44 -18.27 0.70
C LEU A 18 -9.20 -19.54 1.11
N SER A 19 -9.20 -19.82 2.41
CA SER A 19 -10.07 -20.82 3.01
C SER A 19 -11.55 -20.48 2.79
N ASP A 20 -12.44 -21.45 2.92
CA ASP A 20 -13.89 -21.23 2.80
C ASP A 20 -14.41 -20.16 3.76
N LEU A 21 -13.81 -20.06 4.94
CA LEU A 21 -14.18 -19.09 5.97
C LEU A 21 -13.77 -17.68 5.55
N GLU A 22 -12.53 -17.50 5.08
CA GLU A 22 -12.02 -16.25 4.53
C GLU A 22 -12.79 -15.83 3.27
N TYR A 23 -13.09 -16.76 2.39
CA TYR A 23 -13.84 -16.48 1.17
C TYR A 23 -15.29 -16.05 1.46
N LYS A 24 -15.97 -16.70 2.40
CA LYS A 24 -17.30 -16.28 2.87
C LYS A 24 -17.25 -14.90 3.51
N PHE A 25 -16.21 -14.60 4.27
CA PHE A 25 -16.00 -13.28 4.85
C PHE A 25 -15.75 -12.22 3.79
N LEU A 26 -14.86 -12.49 2.83
CA LEU A 26 -14.57 -11.59 1.72
C LEU A 26 -15.84 -11.21 0.96
N LYS A 27 -16.72 -12.18 0.67
CA LYS A 27 -18.03 -11.90 0.04
C LYS A 27 -18.88 -10.92 0.84
N LYS A 28 -18.90 -11.06 2.18
CA LYS A 28 -19.63 -10.14 3.06
C LYS A 28 -19.01 -8.76 3.07
N ILE A 29 -17.68 -8.67 3.16
CA ILE A 29 -16.96 -7.39 3.12
C ILE A 29 -17.18 -6.68 1.78
N MET A 30 -17.06 -7.38 0.65
CA MET A 30 -17.30 -6.78 -0.66
C MET A 30 -18.73 -6.28 -0.83
N LYS A 31 -19.72 -7.01 -0.30
CA LYS A 31 -21.11 -6.55 -0.27
C LYS A 31 -21.25 -5.27 0.55
N TYR A 32 -20.72 -5.26 1.78
CA TYR A 32 -20.82 -4.09 2.64
C TYR A 32 -20.08 -2.88 2.06
N TYR A 33 -18.90 -3.10 1.47
CA TYR A 33 -18.16 -2.07 0.74
C TYR A 33 -18.99 -1.44 -0.40
N SER A 34 -19.76 -2.26 -1.14
CA SER A 34 -20.61 -1.77 -2.23
C SER A 34 -21.76 -0.86 -1.77
N GLU A 35 -22.14 -0.93 -0.50
CA GLU A 35 -23.14 -0.06 0.13
C GLU A 35 -22.55 1.33 0.48
N LYS A 36 -21.25 1.54 0.26
CA LYS A 36 -20.49 2.79 0.53
C LYS A 36 -20.72 3.34 1.96
N PRO A 37 -20.53 2.53 3.01
CA PRO A 37 -20.62 3.00 4.40
C PRO A 37 -19.57 4.09 4.67
N ASP A 38 -19.74 4.85 5.75
CA ASP A 38 -18.68 5.76 6.23
C ASP A 38 -17.37 5.00 6.46
N TRP A 39 -16.24 5.63 6.13
CA TRP A 39 -14.91 5.03 6.21
C TRP A 39 -14.59 4.42 7.59
N ASN A 40 -14.89 5.13 8.68
CA ASN A 40 -14.64 4.63 10.03
C ASN A 40 -15.59 3.48 10.40
N VAL A 41 -16.83 3.54 9.94
CA VAL A 41 -17.81 2.46 10.14
C VAL A 41 -17.36 1.19 9.42
N PHE A 42 -16.86 1.33 8.18
CA PHE A 42 -16.29 0.22 7.41
C PHE A 42 -15.08 -0.39 8.10
N SER A 43 -14.12 0.44 8.51
CA SER A 43 -12.90 0.02 9.22
C SER A 43 -13.23 -0.84 10.44
N ASN A 44 -14.12 -0.34 11.30
CA ASN A 44 -14.57 -1.06 12.49
C ASN A 44 -15.31 -2.37 12.15
N TYR A 45 -16.12 -2.37 11.09
CA TYR A 45 -16.88 -3.54 10.67
C TYR A 45 -15.98 -4.71 10.28
N TRP A 46 -15.03 -4.48 9.37
CA TRP A 46 -14.19 -5.57 8.87
C TRP A 46 -13.14 -5.99 9.90
N LEU A 47 -12.60 -5.06 10.70
CA LEU A 47 -11.69 -5.40 11.80
C LEU A 47 -12.39 -6.32 12.82
N LYS A 48 -13.61 -5.97 13.25
CA LYS A 48 -14.40 -6.79 14.20
C LYS A 48 -14.77 -8.15 13.61
N GLY A 49 -15.16 -8.19 12.33
CA GLY A 49 -15.48 -9.44 11.64
C GLY A 49 -14.26 -10.36 11.48
N GLY A 50 -13.11 -9.76 11.17
CA GLY A 50 -11.84 -10.43 10.94
C GLY A 50 -11.21 -11.04 12.19
N GLN A 51 -11.49 -10.52 13.39
CA GLN A 51 -11.07 -11.15 14.64
C GLN A 51 -11.55 -12.61 14.77
N LYS A 52 -12.68 -12.98 14.15
CA LYS A 52 -13.17 -14.37 14.14
C LYS A 52 -12.39 -15.29 13.19
N ILE A 53 -11.57 -14.71 12.32
CA ILE A 53 -10.82 -15.41 11.27
C ILE A 53 -9.36 -15.54 11.68
N TRP A 54 -8.75 -14.42 12.06
CA TRP A 54 -7.32 -14.31 12.36
C TRP A 54 -7.03 -13.89 13.80
N GLY A 55 -8.02 -13.87 14.70
CA GLY A 55 -7.82 -13.43 16.09
C GLY A 55 -6.88 -14.31 16.92
N ARG A 56 -6.59 -15.53 16.46
CA ARG A 56 -5.58 -16.42 17.07
C ARG A 56 -4.19 -16.29 16.44
N THR A 57 -4.08 -15.57 15.33
CA THR A 57 -2.83 -15.37 14.60
C THR A 57 -2.05 -14.21 15.23
N PRO A 58 -0.72 -14.32 15.39
CA PRO A 58 0.10 -13.21 15.87
C PRO A 58 -0.08 -11.96 15.00
N LYS A 59 -0.21 -10.78 15.62
CA LYS A 59 -0.47 -9.52 14.90
C LYS A 59 0.49 -9.26 13.72
N ARG A 60 1.77 -9.61 13.89
CA ARG A 60 2.81 -9.48 12.86
C ARG A 60 2.59 -10.37 11.64
N GLU A 61 1.89 -11.49 11.79
CA GLU A 61 1.57 -12.42 10.71
C GLU A 61 0.21 -12.10 10.08
N VAL A 62 -0.70 -11.48 10.84
CA VAL A 62 -2.02 -11.04 10.35
C VAL A 62 -1.87 -10.04 9.19
N VAL A 63 -0.91 -9.12 9.30
CA VAL A 63 -0.71 -8.08 8.27
C VAL A 63 -0.30 -8.65 6.91
N ASP A 64 0.29 -9.84 6.88
CA ASP A 64 0.72 -10.52 5.66
C ASP A 64 -0.38 -11.44 5.07
N LEU A 65 -1.51 -11.61 5.77
CA LEU A 65 -2.61 -12.45 5.28
C LEU A 65 -3.27 -11.83 4.05
N PRO A 66 -3.50 -12.59 2.96
CA PRO A 66 -4.17 -12.08 1.76
C PRO A 66 -5.53 -11.45 2.05
N ILE A 67 -6.36 -12.07 2.90
CA ILE A 67 -7.67 -11.53 3.27
C ILE A 67 -7.56 -10.19 4.00
N PHE A 68 -6.56 -10.04 4.86
CA PHE A 68 -6.33 -8.81 5.61
C PHE A 68 -5.91 -7.68 4.66
N ARG A 69 -4.95 -7.95 3.76
CA ARG A 69 -4.48 -7.00 2.73
C ARG A 69 -5.60 -6.57 1.79
N ILE A 70 -6.49 -7.50 1.40
CA ILE A 70 -7.67 -7.17 0.58
C ILE A 70 -8.63 -6.23 1.33
N CYS A 71 -8.94 -6.51 2.61
CA CYS A 71 -9.80 -5.64 3.41
C CYS A 71 -9.19 -4.24 3.61
N GLN A 72 -7.89 -4.19 3.87
CA GLN A 72 -7.13 -2.94 3.99
C GLN A 72 -7.19 -2.12 2.70
N ASP A 73 -7.00 -2.75 1.54
CA ASP A 73 -7.13 -2.08 0.24
C ASP A 73 -8.54 -1.52 0.00
N LEU A 74 -9.60 -2.27 0.36
CA LEU A 74 -10.98 -1.79 0.26
C LEU A 74 -11.22 -0.57 1.17
N GLU A 75 -10.70 -0.60 2.40
CA GLU A 75 -10.77 0.52 3.32
C GLU A 75 -10.08 1.76 2.77
N VAL A 76 -8.87 1.62 2.22
CA VAL A 76 -8.13 2.72 1.60
C VAL A 76 -8.90 3.29 0.41
N ARG A 77 -9.44 2.44 -0.47
CA ARG A 77 -10.27 2.87 -1.61
C ARG A 77 -11.48 3.69 -1.16
N LEU A 78 -12.16 3.24 -0.11
CA LEU A 78 -13.31 3.93 0.45
C LEU A 78 -12.93 5.29 1.03
N GLY A 79 -11.83 5.35 1.78
CA GLY A 79 -11.32 6.60 2.34
C GLY A 79 -10.89 7.60 1.25
N ILE A 80 -10.32 7.13 0.14
CA ILE A 80 -10.01 7.97 -1.03
C ILE A 80 -11.30 8.50 -1.67
N GLU A 81 -12.28 7.63 -1.92
CA GLU A 81 -13.56 8.02 -2.51
C GLU A 81 -14.30 9.07 -1.68
N GLN A 82 -14.19 8.99 -0.35
CA GLN A 82 -14.80 9.93 0.59
C GLN A 82 -13.92 11.15 0.91
N GLY A 83 -12.76 11.29 0.28
CA GLY A 83 -11.83 12.41 0.50
C GLY A 83 -11.18 12.44 1.89
N LYS A 84 -11.18 11.32 2.61
CA LYS A 84 -10.59 11.17 3.95
C LYS A 84 -9.11 10.80 3.92
N THR A 85 -8.65 10.22 2.81
CA THR A 85 -7.23 9.94 2.55
C THR A 85 -6.91 10.18 1.07
N ARG A 86 -5.63 10.15 0.71
CA ARG A 86 -5.14 10.34 -0.66
C ARG A 86 -4.60 9.04 -1.25
N LEU A 87 -4.50 9.01 -2.58
CA LEU A 87 -3.79 7.94 -3.28
C LEU A 87 -2.34 7.81 -2.74
N PRO A 88 -1.85 6.57 -2.58
CA PRO A 88 -0.44 6.33 -2.33
C PRO A 88 0.42 7.03 -3.40
N ASP A 89 1.45 7.75 -2.97
CA ASP A 89 2.43 8.37 -3.85
C ASP A 89 3.73 7.59 -3.72
N TYR A 90 4.46 7.39 -4.83
CA TYR A 90 5.75 6.70 -4.80
C TYR A 90 6.75 7.37 -3.83
N ARG A 91 6.55 8.66 -3.52
CA ARG A 91 7.35 9.38 -2.52
C ARG A 91 7.15 8.86 -1.11
N ASP A 92 5.95 8.37 -0.78
CA ASP A 92 5.67 7.78 0.54
C ASP A 92 6.50 6.51 0.71
N GLU A 93 6.58 5.70 -0.34
CA GLU A 93 7.42 4.51 -0.39
C GLU A 93 8.92 4.86 -0.34
N LEU A 94 9.35 5.91 -1.06
CA LEU A 94 10.74 6.39 -0.98
C LEU A 94 11.14 6.79 0.44
N VAL A 95 10.27 7.48 1.19
CA VAL A 95 10.55 7.82 2.60
C VAL A 95 10.75 6.54 3.42
N ALA A 96 9.80 5.60 3.32
CA ALA A 96 9.88 4.36 4.07
C ALA A 96 11.14 3.54 3.75
N LEU A 97 11.55 3.49 2.48
CA LEU A 97 12.78 2.82 2.06
C LEU A 97 14.04 3.50 2.59
N ILE A 98 14.09 4.84 2.55
CA ILE A 98 15.22 5.59 3.09
C ILE A 98 15.35 5.38 4.59
N ASP A 99 14.24 5.49 5.34
CA ASP A 99 14.24 5.33 6.80
C ASP A 99 14.59 3.89 7.24
N LYS A 100 14.27 2.90 6.40
CA LYS A 100 14.62 1.50 6.65
C LYS A 100 16.11 1.23 6.48
N GLU A 101 16.71 1.75 5.40
CA GLU A 101 18.10 1.42 5.02
C GLU A 101 19.13 2.41 5.58
N PHE A 102 18.70 3.62 5.97
CA PHE A 102 19.59 4.68 6.43
C PHE A 102 19.09 5.28 7.76
N GLU A 103 20.03 5.49 8.69
CA GLU A 103 19.76 6.13 9.98
C GLU A 103 19.22 7.57 9.87
N SER A 104 19.48 8.25 8.75
CA SER A 104 18.93 9.57 8.50
C SER A 104 18.95 9.94 7.03
N HIS A 105 18.04 10.84 6.64
CA HIS A 105 18.05 11.50 5.34
C HIS A 105 19.39 12.18 5.02
N TYR A 106 20.13 12.66 6.03
CA TYR A 106 21.48 13.22 5.84
C TYR A 106 22.46 12.18 5.33
N LYS A 107 22.56 11.02 6.00
CA LYS A 107 23.47 9.93 5.61
C LYS A 107 23.11 9.40 4.21
N PHE A 108 21.83 9.27 3.93
CA PHE A 108 21.34 8.92 2.60
C PHE A 108 21.79 9.95 1.54
N CYS A 109 21.49 11.25 1.75
CA CYS A 109 21.89 12.31 0.82
C CYS A 109 23.39 12.32 0.54
N LYS A 110 24.21 12.14 1.59
CA LYS A 110 25.68 12.06 1.49
C LYS A 110 26.14 10.85 0.66
N LYS A 111 25.49 9.70 0.82
CA LYS A 111 25.80 8.47 0.07
C LYS A 111 25.46 8.61 -1.41
N VAL A 112 24.32 9.22 -1.72
CA VAL A 112 23.81 9.40 -3.09
C VAL A 112 24.49 10.59 -3.80
N GLY A 113 25.06 11.53 -3.04
CA GLY A 113 25.68 12.74 -3.59
C GLY A 113 24.65 13.82 -3.97
N ILE A 114 23.54 13.89 -3.25
CA ILE A 114 22.47 14.87 -3.49
C ILE A 114 22.35 15.85 -2.32
N ALA A 115 21.93 17.08 -2.60
CA ALA A 115 21.67 18.06 -1.55
C ALA A 115 20.40 17.69 -0.77
N GLN A 116 20.40 17.87 0.55
CA GLN A 116 19.23 17.59 1.41
C GLN A 116 17.98 18.39 1.00
N ASP A 117 18.15 19.65 0.62
CA ASP A 117 17.06 20.48 0.09
C ASP A 117 16.43 19.87 -1.16
N THR A 118 17.25 19.31 -2.06
CA THR A 118 16.75 18.65 -3.27
C THR A 118 15.88 17.45 -2.91
N LEU A 119 16.35 16.58 -2.00
CA LEU A 119 15.56 15.45 -1.53
C LEU A 119 14.25 15.92 -0.85
N SER A 120 14.34 16.89 0.05
CA SER A 120 13.17 17.44 0.76
C SER A 120 12.11 17.97 -0.19
N ARG A 121 12.50 18.73 -1.23
CA ARG A 121 11.56 19.23 -2.25
C ARG A 121 10.93 18.10 -3.05
N ILE A 122 11.69 17.04 -3.36
CA ILE A 122 11.15 15.86 -4.05
C ILE A 122 10.10 15.18 -3.17
N LEU A 123 10.44 14.82 -1.93
CA LEU A 123 9.56 14.09 -1.02
C LEU A 123 8.28 14.88 -0.70
N ASN A 124 8.37 16.21 -0.62
CA ASN A 124 7.22 17.10 -0.36
C ASN A 124 6.43 17.50 -1.63
N LYS A 125 6.60 16.81 -2.77
CA LYS A 125 5.92 17.11 -4.05
C LYS A 125 6.13 18.54 -4.57
N ARG A 126 7.18 19.24 -4.11
CA ARG A 126 7.56 20.59 -4.58
C ARG A 126 8.47 20.55 -5.81
N ARG A 127 9.00 19.36 -6.13
CA ARG A 127 9.88 19.13 -7.28
C ARG A 127 9.71 17.71 -7.80
N GLU A 128 9.61 17.56 -9.12
CA GLU A 128 9.76 16.27 -9.78
C GLU A 128 11.25 15.96 -9.98
N PRO A 129 11.74 14.77 -9.60
CA PRO A 129 13.09 14.36 -9.92
C PRO A 129 13.21 14.06 -11.43
N SER A 130 14.38 14.32 -12.00
CA SER A 130 14.67 13.76 -13.32
C SER A 130 14.73 12.23 -13.24
N LEU A 131 14.46 11.54 -14.35
CA LEU A 131 14.54 10.06 -14.39
C LEU A 131 15.91 9.56 -13.93
N ARG A 132 16.99 10.24 -14.35
CA ARG A 132 18.36 9.92 -13.94
C ARG A 132 18.56 10.07 -12.43
N LEU A 133 18.05 11.14 -11.83
CA LEU A 133 18.13 11.34 -10.38
C LEU A 133 17.34 10.27 -9.63
N LEU A 134 16.15 9.92 -10.11
CA LEU A 134 15.33 8.87 -9.52
C LEU A 134 16.03 7.51 -9.60
N GLN A 135 16.69 7.19 -10.72
CA GLN A 135 17.50 5.96 -10.85
C GLN A 135 18.63 5.93 -9.83
N ILE A 136 19.41 7.00 -9.69
CA ILE A 136 20.52 7.06 -8.71
C ILE A 136 20.00 6.88 -7.28
N ILE A 137 18.86 7.48 -6.94
CA ILE A 137 18.18 7.32 -5.65
C ILE A 137 17.80 5.86 -5.41
N LEU A 138 17.14 5.22 -6.40
CA LEU A 138 16.67 3.85 -6.28
C LEU A 138 17.83 2.84 -6.24
N ASP A 139 18.87 3.05 -7.05
CA ASP A 139 20.07 2.20 -7.08
C ASP A 139 20.76 2.18 -5.71
N ALA A 140 20.83 3.33 -5.02
CA ALA A 140 21.40 3.43 -3.68
C ALA A 140 20.56 2.71 -2.61
N LEU A 141 19.26 2.50 -2.87
CA LEU A 141 18.35 1.73 -2.04
C LEU A 141 18.29 0.25 -2.46
N GLY A 142 18.98 -0.14 -3.53
CA GLY A 142 18.94 -1.51 -4.08
C GLY A 142 17.73 -1.81 -4.97
N TYR A 143 17.04 -0.78 -5.48
CA TYR A 143 15.87 -0.91 -6.35
C TYR A 143 16.16 -0.45 -7.77
N LYS A 144 15.35 -0.92 -8.73
CA LYS A 144 15.44 -0.54 -10.14
C LYS A 144 14.08 -0.16 -10.71
N ILE A 145 14.07 0.77 -11.67
CA ILE A 145 12.85 1.12 -12.41
C ILE A 145 12.53 0.00 -13.40
N SER A 146 11.24 -0.34 -13.51
CA SER A 146 10.74 -1.26 -14.53
C SER A 146 9.50 -0.70 -15.20
N PHE A 147 9.28 -1.07 -16.47
CA PHE A 147 8.04 -0.73 -17.17
C PHE A 147 6.94 -1.69 -16.75
N GLN A 148 5.79 -1.13 -16.38
CA GLN A 148 4.57 -1.90 -16.16
C GLN A 148 3.52 -1.51 -17.21
N LYS A 149 2.90 -2.52 -17.83
CA LYS A 149 1.83 -2.29 -18.79
C LYS A 149 0.61 -1.75 -18.04
N LYS A 150 0.20 -0.51 -18.35
CA LYS A 150 -1.03 0.07 -17.82
C LYS A 150 -2.21 -0.83 -18.21
N GLN A 151 -2.88 -1.42 -17.23
CA GLN A 151 -4.14 -2.08 -17.49
C GLN A 151 -5.20 -0.98 -17.63
N LEU A 152 -5.63 -0.75 -18.87
CA LEU A 152 -6.82 0.05 -19.15
C LEU A 152 -8.01 -0.69 -18.52
N ARG A 153 -8.62 -0.09 -17.50
CA ARG A 153 -9.90 -0.51 -16.94
C ARG A 153 -11.03 0.14 -17.73
#